data_AF-A0A947PIB6-F1
#
_entry.id   AF-A0A947PIB6-F1
#
_cell.length_a   1.000
_cell.length_b   1.000
_cell.length_c   1.000
_cell.angle_alpha   90.00
_cell.angle_beta   90.00
_cell.angle_gamma   90.00
#
_symmetry.space_group_name_H-M   'P 1'
#
loop_
_entity.id
_entity.type
_entity.pdbx_description
1 polymer ?
#
loop_
_entity_poly.entity_id
_entity_poly.type
_entity_poly.pdbx_seq_one_letter_code
_entity_poly.pdbx_strand_id
1 'polypeptide(L)' 'MIRSAVLIAGTALLPLALQGCVARTAYNVARAPIQAGSKAADWATVSGDEADRERGRELRRKCKERYDPYYCE' A
#
# COMPACT_ATOMS: atom_id res chain seq x y z
N MET A 1 -38.12 7.15 18.99
CA MET A 1 -38.15 6.53 17.64
C MET A 1 -36.90 6.83 16.82
N ILE A 2 -36.41 8.08 16.78
CA ILE A 2 -35.23 8.49 15.98
C ILE A 2 -33.93 7.77 16.40
N ARG A 3 -33.71 7.57 17.72
CA ARG A 3 -32.52 6.87 18.24
C ARG A 3 -32.43 5.40 17.80
N SER A 4 -33.55 4.70 17.76
CA SER A 4 -33.59 3.29 17.32
C SER A 4 -33.38 3.14 15.82
N ALA A 5 -33.83 4.11 15.01
CA ALA A 5 -33.59 4.13 13.56
C ALA A 5 -32.12 4.33 13.21
N VAL A 6 -31.39 5.17 13.96
CA VAL A 6 -29.94 5.36 13.81
C VAL A 6 -29.16 4.09 14.15
N LEU A 7 -29.59 3.36 15.19
CA LEU A 7 -28.96 2.08 15.57
C LEU A 7 -29.16 0.98 14.54
N ILE A 8 -30.33 0.93 13.88
CA ILE A 8 -30.63 -0.06 12.82
C ILE A 8 -29.93 0.30 11.50
N ALA A 9 -29.84 1.59 11.17
CA ALA A 9 -29.11 2.05 9.98
C ALA A 9 -27.59 1.83 10.12
N GLY A 10 -27.04 2.00 11.33
CA GLY A 10 -25.62 1.78 11.60
C GLY A 10 -25.19 0.31 11.50
N THR A 11 -26.02 -0.63 11.96
CA THR A 11 -25.72 -2.07 11.88
C THR A 11 -25.83 -2.64 10.46
N ALA A 12 -26.67 -2.07 9.62
CA ALA A 12 -26.80 -2.47 8.21
C ALA A 12 -25.57 -2.10 7.35
N LEU A 13 -24.82 -1.05 7.73
CA LEU A 13 -23.61 -0.60 7.00
C LEU A 13 -22.34 -1.38 7.39
N LEU A 14 -22.34 -2.02 8.56
CA LEU A 14 -21.21 -2.81 9.06
C LEU A 14 -20.79 -3.95 8.11
N PRO A 15 -21.70 -4.80 7.58
CA PRO A 15 -21.31 -5.86 6.66
C PRO A 15 -20.74 -5.34 5.33
N LEU A 16 -21.17 -4.17 4.83
CA LEU A 16 -20.59 -3.58 3.61
C LEU A 16 -19.15 -3.10 3.83
N ALA A 17 -18.84 -2.54 5.00
CA ALA A 17 -17.48 -2.18 5.36
C ALA A 17 -16.57 -3.42 5.51
N LEU A 18 -17.11 -4.51 6.08
CA LEU A 18 -16.41 -5.80 6.21
C LEU A 18 -16.15 -6.47 4.85
N GLN A 19 -17.09 -6.37 3.89
CA GLN A 19 -16.88 -6.85 2.52
C GLN A 19 -15.68 -6.17 1.85
N GLY A 20 -15.42 -4.89 2.13
CA GLY A 20 -14.24 -4.18 1.63
C GLY A 20 -12.92 -4.78 2.10
N CYS A 21 -12.83 -5.23 3.36
CA CYS A 21 -11.64 -5.89 3.89
C CYS A 21 -11.41 -7.27 3.27
N VAL A 22 -12.47 -8.08 3.11
CA VAL A 22 -12.37 -9.42 2.51
C VAL A 22 -12.04 -9.33 1.02
N ALA A 23 -12.66 -8.41 0.28
CA ALA A 23 -12.35 -8.18 -1.13
C ALA A 23 -10.90 -7.70 -1.31
N ARG A 24 -10.42 -6.78 -0.46
CA ARG A 24 -9.04 -6.27 -0.55
C ARG A 24 -8.01 -7.35 -0.23
N THR A 25 -8.28 -8.20 0.75
CA THR A 25 -7.37 -9.31 1.10
C THR A 25 -7.34 -10.37 0.00
N ALA A 26 -8.48 -10.80 -0.52
CA ALA A 26 -8.55 -11.73 -1.65
C ALA A 26 -7.80 -11.18 -2.89
N TYR A 27 -7.99 -9.89 -3.19
CA TYR A 27 -7.26 -9.22 -4.27
C TYR A 27 -5.74 -9.19 -4.03
N ASN A 28 -5.31 -8.86 -2.81
CA ASN A 28 -3.88 -8.84 -2.46
C ASN A 28 -3.26 -10.23 -2.55
N VAL A 29 -3.97 -11.29 -2.12
CA VAL A 29 -3.50 -12.68 -2.21
C VAL A 29 -3.38 -13.12 -3.67
N ALA A 30 -4.35 -12.80 -4.51
CA ALA A 30 -4.28 -13.08 -5.94
C ALA A 30 -3.10 -12.35 -6.62
N ARG A 31 -2.78 -11.13 -6.16
CA ARG A 31 -1.68 -10.32 -6.70
C ARG A 31 -0.31 -10.63 -6.10
N ALA A 32 -0.27 -11.26 -4.92
CA ALA A 32 0.95 -11.62 -4.22
C ALA A 32 1.96 -12.41 -5.07
N PRO A 33 1.58 -13.47 -5.82
CA PRO A 33 2.54 -14.22 -6.62
C PRO A 33 3.13 -13.39 -7.77
N ILE A 34 2.33 -12.52 -8.39
CA ILE A 34 2.79 -11.65 -9.49
C ILE A 34 3.83 -10.65 -8.97
N GLN A 35 3.57 -10.02 -7.83
CA GLN A 35 4.51 -9.08 -7.21
C GLN A 35 5.76 -9.77 -6.66
N ALA A 36 5.61 -10.97 -6.11
CA ALA A 36 6.76 -11.75 -5.63
C ALA A 36 7.65 -12.18 -6.81
N GLY A 37 7.04 -12.66 -7.90
CA GLY A 37 7.76 -13.04 -9.12
C GLY A 37 8.48 -11.87 -9.77
N SER A 38 7.83 -10.70 -9.88
CA SER A 38 8.48 -9.50 -10.44
C SER A 38 9.69 -9.07 -9.60
N LYS A 39 9.55 -9.05 -8.27
CA LYS A 39 10.68 -8.72 -7.37
C LYS A 39 11.81 -9.72 -7.48
N ALA A 40 11.51 -11.01 -7.59
CA ALA A 40 12.53 -12.05 -7.75
C ALA A 40 13.29 -11.88 -9.08
N ALA A 41 12.59 -11.52 -10.17
CA ALA A 41 13.22 -11.23 -11.44
C ALA A 41 14.11 -9.98 -11.38
N ASP A 42 13.65 -8.91 -10.72
CA ASP A 42 14.44 -7.68 -10.54
C ASP A 42 15.70 -7.95 -9.72
N TRP A 43 15.62 -8.74 -8.64
CA TRP A 43 16.80 -9.16 -7.88
C TRP A 43 17.77 -10.03 -8.69
N ALA A 44 17.26 -10.77 -9.67
CA ALA A 44 18.09 -11.60 -10.54
C ALA A 44 18.76 -10.78 -11.68
N THR A 45 18.24 -9.60 -12.02
CA THR A 45 18.64 -8.86 -13.23
C THR A 45 19.24 -7.48 -12.95
N VAL A 46 18.90 -6.84 -11.84
CA VAL A 46 19.41 -5.52 -11.45
C VAL A 46 20.64 -5.69 -10.55
N SER A 47 21.72 -4.99 -10.88
CA SER A 47 22.92 -4.95 -10.03
C SER A 47 22.70 -4.05 -8.81
N GLY A 48 23.30 -4.42 -7.67
CA GLY A 48 23.16 -3.65 -6.42
C GLY A 48 23.56 -2.18 -6.56
N ASP A 49 24.61 -1.91 -7.35
CA ASP A 49 25.12 -0.55 -7.56
C ASP A 49 24.11 0.36 -8.30
N GLU A 50 23.37 -0.16 -9.29
CA GLU A 50 22.35 0.65 -9.98
C GLU A 50 21.10 0.84 -9.10
N ALA A 51 20.71 -0.18 -8.33
CA ALA A 51 19.61 -0.07 -7.36
C ALA A 51 19.90 1.02 -6.30
N ASP A 52 21.15 1.10 -5.83
CA ASP A 52 21.56 2.12 -4.86
C ASP A 52 21.57 3.53 -5.46
N ARG A 53 22.01 3.70 -6.72
CA ARG A 53 21.90 4.99 -7.42
C ARG A 53 20.45 5.43 -7.58
N GLU A 54 19.57 4.52 -8.00
CA GLU A 54 18.15 4.81 -8.13
C GLU A 54 17.52 5.19 -6.81
N ARG A 55 17.82 4.45 -5.74
CA ARG A 55 17.38 4.77 -4.37
C ARG A 55 17.83 6.17 -3.95
N GLY A 56 19.08 6.55 -4.24
CA GLY A 56 19.58 7.90 -4.00
C GLY A 56 18.85 8.98 -4.81
N ARG A 57 18.48 8.72 -6.07
CA ARG A 57 17.66 9.64 -6.88
C ARG A 57 16.25 9.78 -6.30
N GLU A 58 15.66 8.67 -5.86
CA GLU A 58 14.31 8.64 -5.29
C GLU A 58 14.25 9.41 -3.95
N LEU A 59 15.24 9.24 -3.08
CA LEU A 59 15.33 9.99 -1.82
C LEU A 59 15.42 11.49 -2.08
N ARG A 60 16.30 11.94 -2.99
CA ARG A 60 16.37 13.36 -3.37
C ARG A 60 15.05 13.88 -3.93
N ARG A 61 14.32 13.07 -4.71
CA ARG A 61 12.99 13.45 -5.22
C ARG A 61 11.97 13.57 -4.09
N LYS A 62 11.92 12.59 -3.18
CA LYS A 62 11.05 12.60 -2.00
C LYS A 62 11.32 13.80 -1.12
N CYS A 63 12.58 14.14 -0.89
CA CYS A 63 12.98 15.33 -0.14
C CYS A 63 12.56 16.65 -0.79
N LYS A 64 12.55 16.71 -2.13
CA LYS A 64 12.03 17.86 -2.87
C LYS A 64 10.50 17.96 -2.82
N GLU A 65 9.80 16.83 -2.87
CA GLU A 65 8.33 16.79 -2.80
C GLU A 65 7.81 17.06 -1.39
N ARG A 66 8.44 16.44 -0.39
CA ARG A 66 8.12 16.57 1.03
C ARG A 66 9.43 16.54 1.81
N TYR A 67 9.83 17.71 2.28
CA TYR A 67 10.99 17.83 3.15
C TYR A 67 10.72 17.15 4.50
N ASP A 68 11.49 16.11 4.80
CA ASP A 68 11.53 15.45 6.12
C ASP A 68 12.96 15.62 6.68
N PRO A 69 13.14 16.37 7.79
CA PRO A 69 14.46 16.69 8.31
C PRO A 69 15.26 15.47 8.79
N TYR A 70 14.64 14.30 9.00
CA TYR A 70 15.37 13.07 9.36
C TYR A 70 15.92 12.29 8.15
N TYR A 71 15.42 12.58 6.95
CA TYR A 71 15.78 11.84 5.73
C TYR A 71 16.40 12.72 4.64
N CYS A 72 16.36 14.04 4.83
CA CYS A 72 16.70 15.05 3.84
C CYS A 72 17.76 16.01 4.40
N GLU A 73 18.99 15.51 4.52
CA GLU A 73 20.21 16.32 4.63
C GLU A 73 20.88 16.53 3.27
#